data_AF-Q2C5B4-F1
#
_entry.id   AF-Q2C5B4-F1
#
_cell.length_a   1.000
_cell.length_b   1.000
_cell.length_c   1.000
_cell.angle_alpha   90.00
_cell.angle_beta   90.00
_cell.angle_gamma   90.00
#
_symmetry.space_group_name_H-M   'P 1'
#
loop_
_entity.id
_entity.type
_entity.pdbx_description
1 polymer ?
#
loop_
_entity_poly.entity_id
_entity_poly.type
_entity_poly.pdbx_seq_one_letter_code
_entity_poly.pdbx_strand_id
1 'polypeptide(L)'
;MSKYLTRNTTELDVVPLKTAKADKGHVRRFHVMAKPGGAKCNIDCQYCFYLHKEGLLHQPKQPRMSDELLERYIEQYIASQDSNEVAFSWQGGEPTLLGLDFFRKVIALQKKYAAE
;
A
#
# COMPACT_ATOMS: atom_id res chain seq x y z
N MET A 1 -37.19 14.07 1.38
CA MET A 1 -35.74 14.41 1.44
C MET A 1 -35.24 14.10 2.83
N SER A 2 -34.67 12.92 3.04
CA SER A 2 -34.12 12.52 4.35
C SER A 2 -32.82 13.27 4.58
N LYS A 3 -32.77 14.10 5.63
CA LYS A 3 -31.56 14.80 6.06
C LYS A 3 -30.60 13.77 6.63
N TYR A 4 -29.48 13.53 5.95
CA TYR A 4 -28.42 12.65 6.44
C TYR A 4 -27.98 13.11 7.84
N LEU A 5 -28.15 12.24 8.84
CA LEU A 5 -27.67 12.45 10.20
C LEU A 5 -26.14 12.32 10.19
N THR A 6 -25.44 13.31 10.73
CA THR A 6 -23.97 13.38 10.80
C THR A 6 -23.30 12.19 11.51
N ARG A 7 -24.07 11.38 12.24
CA ARG A 7 -23.60 10.13 12.86
C ARG A 7 -23.27 9.01 11.87
N ASN A 8 -23.72 9.10 10.61
CA ASN A 8 -23.43 8.10 9.58
C ASN A 8 -22.24 8.51 8.69
N THR A 9 -21.46 9.52 9.06
CA THR A 9 -20.37 10.06 8.21
C THR A 9 -19.09 9.23 8.22
N THR A 10 -18.93 8.33 9.20
CA THR A 10 -17.80 7.38 9.26
C THR A 10 -18.08 6.06 8.55
N GLU A 11 -19.34 5.81 8.18
CA GLU A 11 -19.77 4.63 7.44
C GLU A 11 -20.22 5.08 6.05
N LEU A 12 -19.32 4.95 5.08
CA LEU A 12 -19.66 5.10 3.67
C LEU A 12 -20.04 3.72 3.14
N ASP A 13 -21.24 3.60 2.57
CA ASP A 13 -21.59 2.43 1.77
C ASP A 13 -20.50 2.24 0.71
N VAL A 14 -19.83 1.09 0.74
CA VAL A 14 -18.81 0.75 -0.26
C VAL A 14 -19.52 0.49 -1.58
N VAL A 15 -19.70 1.54 -2.38
CA VAL A 15 -20.16 1.44 -3.76
C VAL A 15 -18.93 1.27 -4.64
N PRO A 16 -18.73 0.10 -5.27
CA PRO A 16 -17.63 -0.09 -6.20
C PRO A 16 -17.69 0.99 -7.30
N LEU A 17 -16.54 1.57 -7.64
CA LEU A 17 -16.45 2.48 -8.78
C LEU A 17 -16.99 1.77 -10.03
N LYS A 18 -17.60 2.51 -10.96
CA LYS A 18 -18.06 1.93 -12.25
C LYS A 18 -16.92 1.25 -13.00
N THR A 19 -15.69 1.71 -12.77
CA THR A 19 -14.43 1.16 -13.28
C THR A 19 -13.86 0.00 -12.47
N ALA A 20 -14.48 -0.40 -11.35
CA ALA A 20 -13.99 -1.51 -10.53
C ALA A 20 -14.15 -2.86 -11.22
N LYS A 21 -15.16 -3.00 -12.09
CA LYS A 21 -15.32 -4.16 -12.96
C LYS A 21 -14.55 -3.92 -14.25
N ALA A 22 -13.77 -4.91 -14.68
CA ALA A 22 -13.14 -4.90 -15.99
C ALA A 22 -14.25 -4.91 -17.07
N ASP A 23 -14.39 -3.79 -17.79
CA ASP A 23 -15.28 -3.64 -18.94
C ASP A 23 -14.44 -3.18 -20.14
N LYS A 24 -14.86 -3.53 -21.35
CA LYS A 24 -14.07 -3.42 -22.59
C LYS A 24 -13.65 -1.98 -22.98
N GLY A 25 -14.10 -0.96 -22.26
CA GLY A 25 -13.84 0.45 -22.57
C GLY A 25 -12.89 1.21 -21.63
N HIS A 26 -12.51 0.65 -20.47
CA HIS A 26 -11.75 1.39 -19.45
C HIS A 26 -10.50 0.64 -18.99
N VAL A 27 -9.36 1.32 -18.98
CA VAL A 27 -8.09 0.81 -18.43
C VAL A 27 -8.00 1.21 -16.96
N ARG A 28 -8.01 0.24 -16.04
CA ARG A 28 -7.83 0.47 -14.61
C ARG A 28 -6.37 0.75 -14.31
N ARG A 29 -6.12 1.94 -13.76
CA ARG A 29 -4.82 2.34 -13.24
C ARG A 29 -4.99 3.06 -11.93
N PHE A 30 -4.22 2.65 -10.94
CA PHE A 30 -4.12 3.37 -9.67
C PHE A 30 -2.73 3.16 -9.08
N HIS A 31 -2.35 4.04 -8.17
CA HIS A 31 -1.04 3.97 -7.53
C HIS A 31 -1.19 3.67 -6.05
N VAL A 32 -0.40 2.71 -5.55
CA VAL A 32 -0.31 2.40 -4.13
C VAL A 32 1.06 2.77 -3.61
N MET A 33 1.07 3.49 -2.48
CA MET A 33 2.27 3.78 -1.70
C MET A 33 2.29 2.88 -0.47
N ALA A 34 3.04 1.78 -0.55
CA ALA A 34 3.15 0.82 0.53
C ALA A 34 4.13 1.30 1.61
N LYS A 35 3.84 1.00 2.88
CA LYS A 35 4.70 1.35 4.02
C LYS A 35 5.16 0.10 4.77
N PRO A 36 6.08 -0.70 4.19
CA PRO A 36 6.42 -2.02 4.70
C PRO A 36 7.14 -1.98 6.07
N GLY A 37 7.78 -0.86 6.40
CA GLY A 37 8.43 -0.61 7.70
C GLY A 37 7.63 0.28 8.64
N GLY A 38 6.30 0.40 8.44
CA GLY A 38 5.46 1.27 9.27
C GLY A 38 5.98 2.71 9.35
N ALA A 39 5.90 3.32 10.54
CA ALA A 39 6.44 4.66 10.80
C ALA A 39 7.95 4.73 11.14
N LYS A 40 8.65 3.59 11.18
CA LYS A 40 10.02 3.54 11.72
C LYS A 40 10.98 4.36 10.86
N CYS A 41 11.74 5.26 11.48
CA CYS A 41 12.76 6.07 10.82
C CYS A 41 14.04 6.15 11.66
N ASN A 42 15.18 6.42 11.04
CA ASN A 42 16.46 6.70 11.69
C ASN A 42 16.81 8.20 11.73
N ILE A 43 15.93 9.07 11.20
CA ILE A 43 16.09 10.52 11.21
C ILE A 43 14.83 11.17 11.79
N ASP A 44 15.02 12.11 12.71
CA ASP A 44 13.97 12.90 13.35
C ASP A 44 13.84 14.29 12.70
N CYS A 45 13.38 14.32 11.45
CA CYS A 45 13.19 15.56 10.72
C CYS A 45 12.12 16.42 11.39
N GLN A 46 12.42 17.69 11.66
CA GLN A 46 11.53 18.62 12.38
C GLN A 46 10.17 18.84 11.71
N TYR A 47 10.06 18.61 10.41
CA TYR A 47 8.84 18.74 9.62
C TYR A 47 8.11 17.39 9.39
N CYS A 48 8.62 16.28 9.91
CA CYS A 48 8.06 14.96 9.65
C CYS A 48 6.89 14.63 10.57
N PHE A 49 5.68 14.76 10.05
CA PHE A 49 4.47 14.33 10.78
C PHE A 49 4.34 12.79 10.91
N TYR A 50 5.18 12.01 10.21
CA TYR A 50 4.99 10.56 10.10
C TYR A 50 5.73 9.77 11.19
N LEU A 51 6.88 10.22 11.66
CA LEU A 51 7.68 9.53 12.69
C LEU A 51 6.89 9.32 13.98
N HIS A 52 6.17 10.35 14.44
CA HIS A 52 5.38 10.30 15.67
C HIS A 52 4.18 9.32 15.61
N LYS A 53 3.86 8.78 14.42
CA LYS A 53 2.84 7.74 14.30
C LYS A 53 3.29 6.38 14.86
N GLU A 54 4.57 6.19 15.19
CA GLU A 54 5.04 4.97 15.88
C GLU A 54 4.18 4.65 17.12
N GLY A 55 3.83 5.67 17.93
CA GLY A 55 3.01 5.49 19.12
C GLY A 55 1.51 5.24 18.86
N LEU A 56 1.04 5.47 17.63
CA LEU A 56 -0.38 5.33 17.24
C LEU A 56 -0.66 4.01 16.51
N LEU A 57 0.35 3.43 15.84
CA LEU A 57 0.16 2.30 14.93
C LEU A 57 0.12 0.93 15.62
N HIS A 58 0.23 0.85 16.95
CA HIS A 58 0.28 -0.40 17.74
C HIS A 58 1.19 -1.47 17.09
N GLN A 59 2.30 -1.03 16.51
CA GLN A 59 3.22 -1.86 15.73
C GLN A 59 4.40 -2.33 16.59
N PRO A 60 5.06 -3.46 16.27
CA PRO A 60 6.26 -3.86 16.98
C PRO A 60 7.39 -2.85 16.78
N LYS A 61 8.41 -2.88 17.65
CA LYS A 61 9.56 -1.95 17.63
C LYS A 61 10.31 -1.93 16.30
N GLN A 62 10.35 -3.07 15.61
CA GLN A 62 10.87 -3.23 14.25
C GLN A 62 9.72 -3.68 13.35
N PRO A 63 8.83 -2.76 12.93
CA PRO A 63 7.71 -3.08 12.07
C PRO A 63 8.21 -3.59 10.72
N ARG A 64 7.61 -4.69 10.26
CA ARG A 64 7.92 -5.29 8.97
C ARG A 64 6.68 -6.00 8.43
N MET A 65 6.33 -5.68 7.19
CA MET A 65 5.36 -6.47 6.41
C MET A 65 5.84 -7.91 6.33
N SER A 66 4.99 -8.88 6.71
CA SER A 66 5.34 -10.30 6.64
C SER A 66 5.56 -10.71 5.18
N ASP A 67 6.29 -11.80 4.97
CA ASP A 67 6.58 -12.29 3.62
C ASP A 67 5.29 -12.70 2.88
N GLU A 68 4.34 -13.29 3.60
CA GLU A 68 3.04 -13.71 3.06
C GLU A 68 2.17 -12.50 2.69
N LEU A 69 2.26 -11.40 3.46
CA LEU A 69 1.57 -10.17 3.13
C LEU A 69 2.25 -9.46 1.95
N LEU A 70 3.58 -9.48 1.88
CA LEU A 70 4.34 -8.90 0.79
C LEU A 70 4.02 -9.57 -0.55
N GLU A 71 4.02 -10.90 -0.58
CA GLU A 71 3.70 -11.68 -1.79
C GLU A 71 2.29 -11.40 -2.27
N ARG A 72 1.30 -11.52 -1.38
CA ARG A 72 -0.09 -11.23 -1.69
C ARG A 72 -0.31 -9.79 -2.13
N TYR A 73 0.38 -8.82 -1.52
CA TYR A 73 0.31 -7.42 -1.95
C TYR A 73 0.81 -7.24 -3.39
N ILE A 74 1.96 -7.83 -3.73
CA ILE A 74 2.55 -7.73 -5.07
C ILE A 74 1.64 -8.40 -6.10
N GLU A 75 1.18 -9.62 -5.84
CA GLU A 75 0.25 -10.37 -6.70
C GLU A 75 -1.03 -9.58 -6.97
N GLN A 76 -1.71 -9.14 -5.90
CA GLN A 76 -2.97 -8.41 -6.02
C GLN A 76 -2.79 -7.04 -6.69
N TYR A 77 -1.68 -6.36 -6.42
CA TYR A 77 -1.43 -5.04 -7.02
C TYR A 77 -1.14 -5.15 -8.51
N ILE A 78 -0.43 -6.19 -8.97
CA ILE A 78 -0.25 -6.43 -10.40
C ILE A 78 -1.58 -6.82 -11.06
N ALA A 79 -2.31 -7.79 -10.50
CA ALA A 79 -3.57 -8.29 -11.05
C ALA A 79 -4.71 -7.25 -11.10
N SER A 80 -4.58 -6.15 -10.37
CA SER A 80 -5.58 -5.07 -10.31
C SER A 80 -5.30 -3.93 -11.30
N GLN A 81 -4.23 -4.02 -12.10
CA GLN A 81 -3.86 -3.05 -13.12
C GLN A 81 -4.17 -3.62 -14.51
N ASP A 82 -4.72 -2.80 -15.40
CA ASP A 82 -4.89 -3.16 -16.83
C ASP A 82 -3.73 -2.62 -17.69
N SER A 83 -2.63 -2.23 -17.06
CA SER A 83 -1.47 -1.59 -17.69
C SER A 83 -0.31 -2.56 -17.84
N ASN A 84 0.45 -2.43 -18.92
CA ASN A 84 1.71 -3.17 -19.12
C ASN A 84 2.82 -2.73 -18.15
N GLU A 85 2.63 -1.62 -17.45
CA GLU A 85 3.55 -1.10 -16.46
C GLU A 85 2.83 -0.85 -15.13
N VAL A 86 3.45 -1.30 -14.04
CA VAL A 86 2.97 -1.12 -12.67
C VAL A 86 4.04 -0.41 -11.85
N ALA A 87 3.73 0.78 -11.33
CA ALA A 87 4.64 1.55 -10.50
C ALA A 87 4.50 1.15 -9.02
N PHE A 88 5.57 0.61 -8.45
CA PHE A 88 5.67 0.33 -7.02
C PHE A 88 6.36 1.48 -6.29
N SER A 89 5.74 1.99 -5.23
CA SER A 89 6.35 2.98 -4.34
C SER A 89 6.40 2.47 -2.91
N TRP A 90 7.62 2.33 -2.40
CA TRP A 90 7.91 1.92 -1.02
C TRP A 90 8.24 3.17 -0.20
N GLN A 91 7.48 3.44 0.85
CA GLN A 91 7.58 4.64 1.68
C GLN A 91 7.52 4.29 3.18
N GLY A 92 7.58 5.30 4.04
CA GLY A 92 7.32 5.21 5.48
C GLY A 92 8.43 4.54 6.30
N GLY A 93 8.62 4.91 7.57
CA GLY A 93 9.38 6.14 7.82
C GLY A 93 10.57 6.14 6.87
N GLU A 94 11.61 5.38 7.20
CA GLU A 94 12.73 5.08 6.30
C GLU A 94 12.67 3.61 5.82
N PRO A 95 12.24 3.34 4.57
CA PRO A 95 12.06 1.97 4.07
C PRO A 95 13.39 1.22 3.88
N THR A 96 14.53 1.91 3.72
CA THR A 96 15.84 1.24 3.56
C THR A 96 16.30 0.53 4.84
N LEU A 97 15.70 0.83 6.00
CA LEU A 97 15.93 0.09 7.25
C LEU A 97 15.53 -1.40 7.17
N LEU A 98 14.73 -1.80 6.18
CA LEU A 98 14.36 -3.20 5.94
C LEU A 98 15.50 -4.04 5.35
N GLY A 99 16.56 -3.39 4.86
CA GLY A 99 17.75 -4.02 4.29
C GLY A 99 17.59 -4.53 2.86
N LEU A 100 18.72 -4.82 2.20
CA LEU A 100 18.75 -5.24 0.80
C LEU A 100 18.00 -6.55 0.54
N ASP A 101 18.01 -7.48 1.48
CA ASP A 101 17.35 -8.79 1.30
C ASP A 101 15.82 -8.66 1.18
N PHE A 102 15.23 -7.66 1.83
CA PHE A 102 13.83 -7.32 1.62
C PHE A 102 13.58 -6.90 0.17
N PHE A 103 14.38 -5.99 -0.37
CA PHE A 103 14.20 -5.50 -1.75
C PHE A 103 14.56 -6.57 -2.80
N ARG A 104 15.54 -7.44 -2.54
CA ARG A 104 15.81 -8.61 -3.39
C ARG A 104 14.59 -9.52 -3.50
N LYS A 105 13.92 -9.77 -2.38
CA LYS A 105 12.66 -10.54 -2.34
C LYS A 105 11.53 -9.83 -3.09
N VAL A 106 11.38 -8.52 -2.91
CA VAL A 106 10.43 -7.69 -3.69
C VAL A 106 10.62 -7.90 -5.19
N ILE A 107 11.85 -7.76 -5.69
CA ILE A 107 12.13 -7.93 -7.12
C ILE A 107 11.85 -9.37 -7.59
N ALA A 108 12.21 -10.37 -6.79
CA ALA A 108 11.94 -11.77 -7.12
C ALA A 108 10.42 -12.05 -7.26
N LEU A 109 9.62 -11.55 -6.31
CA LEU A 109 8.17 -11.65 -6.34
C LEU A 109 7.55 -10.88 -7.52
N GLN A 110 7.99 -9.64 -7.77
CA GLN A 110 7.53 -8.86 -8.91
C GLN A 110 7.79 -9.57 -10.25
N LYS A 111 8.99 -10.16 -10.41
CA LYS A 111 9.31 -10.96 -11.60
C LYS A 111 8.45 -12.21 -11.74
N LYS A 112 8.14 -12.88 -10.62
CA LYS A 112 7.26 -14.05 -10.59
C LYS A 112 5.88 -13.72 -11.17
N TYR A 113 5.28 -12.62 -10.73
CA TYR A 113 3.90 -12.25 -11.11
C TYR A 113 3.78 -11.35 -12.35
N ALA A 114 4.87 -10.72 -12.82
CA ALA A 114 4.87 -9.96 -14.07
C ALA A 114 5.04 -10.86 -15.32
N ALA A 115 5.35 -12.14 -15.14
CA ALA A 115 5.51 -13.12 -16.23
C ALA A 115 4.21 -13.86 -16.59
N GLU A 116 3.12 -13.57 -15.87
CA GLU A 116 1.75 -14.02 -16.17
C GLU A 116 1.02 -12.98 -17.01
#